data_AF-A0A1I7LFZ6-F1
#
_entry.id   AF-A0A1I7LFZ6-F1
#
_cell.length_a   1.000
_cell.length_b   1.000
_cell.length_c   1.000
_cell.angle_alpha   90.00
_cell.angle_beta   90.00
_cell.angle_gamma   90.00
#
_symmetry.space_group_name_H-M   'P 1'
#
loop_
_entity.id
_entity.type
_entity.pdbx_description
1 polymer ?
#
loop_
_entity_poly.entity_id
_entity_poly.type
_entity_poly.pdbx_seq_one_letter_code
_entity_poly.pdbx_strand_id
1 'polypeptide(L)'
;MSDSGIDADKAVAIRLRARLAVVERAAWFGLVHAMKTRPAETEAYFASERARCTEGFGSGAWAKDLTDAERRMLAAEVDAGLAQLLEEARAEV
;
A
#
# COMPACT_ATOMS: atom_id res chain seq x y z
N MET A 1 21.61 -34.57 15.74
CA MET A 1 21.71 -33.86 14.45
C MET A 1 20.43 -33.05 14.32
N SER A 2 20.50 -31.75 14.57
CA SER A 2 19.32 -30.88 14.47
C SER A 2 18.95 -30.73 13.01
N ASP A 3 17.78 -31.23 12.64
CA ASP A 3 17.14 -30.97 11.35
C ASP A 3 16.96 -29.44 11.21
N SER A 4 17.90 -28.80 10.51
CA SER A 4 17.95 -27.34 10.35
C SER A 4 17.04 -26.85 9.22
N GLY A 5 15.96 -27.59 8.95
CA GLY A 5 14.96 -27.26 7.94
C GLY A 5 14.00 -26.19 8.44
N ILE A 6 13.61 -25.28 7.55
CA ILE A 6 12.46 -24.41 7.79
C ILE A 6 11.21 -25.30 7.64
N ASP A 7 10.41 -25.38 8.71
CA ASP A 7 9.10 -26.03 8.70
C ASP A 7 8.25 -25.59 7.47
N ALA A 8 7.47 -26.51 6.92
CA ALA A 8 6.76 -26.28 5.65
C ALA A 8 5.78 -25.10 5.72
N ASP A 9 5.05 -24.96 6.83
CA ASP A 9 4.10 -23.87 7.02
C ASP A 9 4.83 -22.53 7.20
N LYS A 10 5.95 -22.55 7.94
CA LYS A 10 6.85 -21.38 8.02
C LYS A 10 7.39 -20.99 6.65
N ALA A 11 7.76 -21.95 5.81
CA ALA A 11 8.28 -21.69 4.48
C ALA A 11 7.22 -21.06 3.55
N VAL A 12 5.95 -21.47 3.65
CA VAL A 12 4.83 -20.83 2.92
C VAL A 12 4.68 -19.38 3.36
N ALA A 13 4.64 -19.13 4.67
CA ALA A 13 4.49 -17.79 5.21
C ALA A 13 5.68 -16.87 4.85
N ILE A 14 6.90 -17.40 4.83
CA ILE A 14 8.10 -16.65 4.38
C ILE A 14 7.99 -16.30 2.90
N ARG A 15 7.61 -17.26 2.04
CA ARG A 15 7.45 -17.00 0.60
C ARG A 15 6.36 -15.96 0.32
N LEU A 16 5.27 -15.98 1.06
CA LEU A 16 4.23 -14.95 0.94
C LEU A 16 4.77 -13.57 1.32
N ARG A 17 5.48 -13.46 2.45
CA ARG A 17 6.12 -12.20 2.86
C ARG A 17 7.12 -11.69 1.83
N ALA A 18 7.95 -12.58 1.27
CA ALA A 18 8.90 -12.23 0.23
C ALA A 18 8.20 -11.67 -1.02
N ARG A 19 7.07 -12.26 -1.43
CA ARG A 19 6.27 -11.76 -2.56
C ARG A 19 5.68 -10.38 -2.30
N LEU A 20 5.13 -10.15 -1.10
CA LEU A 20 4.61 -8.85 -0.70
C LEU A 20 5.72 -7.80 -0.72
N ALA A 21 6.87 -8.09 -0.10
CA ALA A 21 8.01 -7.18 -0.08
C ALA A 21 8.52 -6.85 -1.49
N VAL A 22 8.52 -7.81 -2.42
CA VAL A 22 8.90 -7.56 -3.82
C VAL A 22 7.92 -6.59 -4.50
N VAL A 23 6.62 -6.78 -4.32
CA VAL A 23 5.60 -5.90 -4.90
C VAL A 23 5.71 -4.49 -4.30
N GLU A 24 5.86 -4.40 -2.98
CA GLU A 24 6.04 -3.12 -2.27
C GLU A 24 7.28 -2.38 -2.79
N ARG A 25 8.43 -3.06 -2.93
CA ARG A 25 9.65 -2.43 -3.46
C ARG A 25 9.53 -2.03 -4.92
N ALA A 26 8.88 -2.83 -5.76
CA ALA A 26 8.66 -2.47 -7.16
C ALA A 26 7.76 -1.24 -7.29
N ALA A 27 6.67 -1.17 -6.51
CA ALA A 27 5.79 0.00 -6.46
C ALA A 27 6.54 1.25 -5.97
N TRP A 28 7.37 1.10 -4.93
CA TRP A 28 8.21 2.17 -4.41
C TRP A 28 9.17 2.74 -5.45
N PHE A 29 9.91 1.87 -6.17
CA PHE A 29 10.81 2.32 -7.22
C PHE A 29 10.08 3.07 -8.33
N GLY A 30 8.89 2.58 -8.71
CA GLY A 30 8.02 3.26 -9.67
C GLY A 30 7.58 4.65 -9.19
N LEU A 31 7.18 4.76 -7.93
CA LEU A 31 6.77 6.03 -7.31
C LEU A 31 7.91 7.04 -7.27
N VAL A 32 9.07 6.65 -6.74
CA VAL A 32 10.25 7.54 -6.68
C VAL A 32 10.66 7.98 -8.08
N HIS A 33 10.65 7.08 -9.07
CA HIS A 33 10.94 7.45 -10.46
C HIS A 33 9.90 8.44 -11.03
N ALA A 34 8.61 8.24 -10.73
CA ALA A 34 7.54 9.16 -11.14
C ALA A 34 7.71 10.53 -10.48
N MET A 35 8.04 10.59 -9.18
CA MET A 35 8.33 11.84 -8.47
C MET A 35 9.57 12.56 -9.05
N LYS A 36 10.60 11.83 -9.49
CA LYS A 36 11.79 12.43 -10.14
C LYS A 36 11.49 13.01 -11.52
N THR A 37 10.60 12.36 -12.27
CA THR A 37 10.40 12.69 -13.70
C THR A 37 9.20 13.60 -13.94
N ARG A 38 8.17 13.49 -13.10
CA ARG A 38 6.85 14.11 -13.24
C ARG A 38 6.22 14.41 -11.87
N PRO A 39 6.85 15.25 -11.03
CA PRO A 39 6.43 15.46 -9.64
C PRO A 39 5.00 16.00 -9.52
N ALA A 40 4.68 17.11 -10.20
CA ALA A 40 3.36 17.74 -10.08
C ALA A 40 2.21 16.84 -10.54
N GLU A 41 2.43 16.08 -11.62
CA GLU A 41 1.43 15.13 -12.15
C GLU A 41 1.26 13.92 -11.21
N THR A 42 2.35 13.45 -10.61
CA THR A 42 2.32 12.36 -9.64
C THR A 42 1.59 12.77 -8.37
N GLU A 43 1.84 13.98 -7.86
CA GLU A 43 1.14 14.54 -6.70
C GLU A 43 -0.35 14.74 -6.96
N ALA A 44 -0.70 15.29 -8.12
CA ALA A 44 -2.10 15.45 -8.53
C ALA A 44 -2.82 14.10 -8.65
N TYR A 45 -2.14 13.09 -9.17
CA TYR A 45 -2.67 11.72 -9.24
C TYR A 45 -2.87 11.11 -7.85
N PHE A 46 -1.90 11.26 -6.94
CA PHE A 46 -2.06 10.81 -5.55
C PHE A 46 -3.22 11.49 -4.84
N ALA A 47 -3.39 12.80 -5.03
CA ALA A 47 -4.52 13.53 -4.45
C ALA A 47 -5.87 13.03 -4.95
N SER A 48 -5.98 12.71 -6.26
CA SER A 48 -7.23 12.18 -6.83
C SER A 48 -7.52 10.76 -6.34
N GLU A 49 -6.50 9.89 -6.24
CA GLU A 49 -6.68 8.53 -5.71
C GLU A 49 -7.05 8.54 -4.23
N ARG A 50 -6.48 9.45 -3.42
CA ARG A 50 -6.86 9.63 -2.01
C ARG A 50 -8.34 10.02 -1.85
N ALA A 51 -8.83 10.93 -2.68
CA ALA A 51 -10.25 11.29 -2.71
C ALA A 51 -11.12 10.08 -3.09
N ARG A 52 -10.73 9.33 -4.13
CA ARG A 52 -11.43 8.11 -4.57
C ARG A 52 -11.42 7.02 -3.51
N CYS A 53 -10.34 6.85 -2.75
CA CYS A 53 -10.28 5.91 -1.63
C CYS A 53 -11.34 6.28 -0.58
N THR A 54 -11.36 7.55 -0.15
CA THR A 54 -12.33 8.06 0.83
C THR A 54 -13.78 7.78 0.41
N GLU A 55 -14.11 7.99 -0.86
CA GLU A 55 -15.44 7.71 -1.42
C GLU A 55 -15.71 6.21 -1.64
N GLY A 56 -14.71 5.49 -2.16
CA GLY A 56 -14.81 4.10 -2.59
C GLY A 56 -14.96 3.11 -1.44
N PHE A 57 -14.32 3.37 -0.31
CA PHE A 57 -14.58 2.65 0.94
C PHE A 57 -15.98 2.94 1.49
N GLY A 58 -16.59 4.08 1.17
CA GLY A 58 -17.99 4.35 1.52
C GLY A 58 -19.03 3.64 0.63
N SER A 59 -18.63 3.21 -0.57
CA SER A 59 -19.55 2.76 -1.63
C SER A 59 -20.11 1.33 -1.47
N GLY A 60 -19.62 0.54 -0.51
CA GLY A 60 -20.05 -0.85 -0.29
C GLY A 60 -19.67 -1.84 -1.41
N ALA A 61 -19.03 -1.39 -2.49
CA ALA A 61 -18.51 -2.25 -3.56
C ALA A 61 -17.27 -3.05 -3.11
N TRP A 62 -16.50 -2.48 -2.18
CA TRP A 62 -15.28 -3.01 -1.59
C TRP A 62 -15.47 -3.19 -0.08
N ALA A 63 -14.77 -4.16 0.52
CA ALA A 63 -14.87 -4.46 1.96
C ALA A 63 -16.34 -4.67 2.43
N LYS A 64 -17.05 -5.55 1.72
CA LYS A 64 -18.49 -5.86 1.96
C LYS A 64 -18.74 -6.55 3.30
N ASP A 65 -17.73 -7.23 3.80
CA ASP A 65 -17.68 -7.90 5.09
C ASP A 65 -17.59 -6.93 6.28
N LEU A 66 -17.22 -5.67 6.04
CA LEU A 66 -17.08 -4.65 7.08
C LEU A 66 -18.40 -3.93 7.36
N THR A 67 -18.52 -3.37 8.56
CA THR A 67 -19.54 -2.38 8.92
C THR A 67 -19.18 -1.00 8.36
N ASP A 68 -20.12 -0.07 8.38
CA ASP A 68 -19.85 1.31 7.94
C ASP A 68 -18.79 2.01 8.80
N ALA A 69 -18.72 1.68 10.10
CA ALA A 69 -17.71 2.22 11.00
C ALA A 69 -16.31 1.70 10.63
N GLU A 70 -16.17 0.40 10.39
CA GLU A 70 -14.92 -0.23 9.97
C GLU A 70 -14.47 0.26 8.58
N ARG A 71 -15.40 0.46 7.63
CA ARG A 71 -15.07 1.05 6.33
C ARG A 71 -14.55 2.47 6.43
N ARG A 72 -15.13 3.30 7.31
CA ARG A 72 -14.62 4.65 7.59
C ARG A 72 -13.23 4.63 8.22
N MET A 73 -13.00 3.72 9.17
CA MET A 73 -11.67 3.53 9.75
C MET A 73 -10.65 3.10 8.69
N LEU A 74 -10.99 2.10 7.87
CA LEU A 74 -10.13 1.64 6.76
C LEU A 74 -9.80 2.77 5.78
N ALA A 75 -10.79 3.59 5.43
CA ALA A 75 -10.58 4.75 4.57
C ALA A 75 -9.57 5.75 5.16
N ALA A 76 -9.69 6.05 6.46
CA ALA A 76 -8.78 6.97 7.14
C ALA A 76 -7.34 6.42 7.21
N GLU A 77 -7.17 5.13 7.50
CA GLU A 77 -5.87 4.46 7.53
C GLU A 77 -5.20 4.47 6.14
N VAL A 78 -5.97 4.17 5.08
CA VAL A 78 -5.45 4.20 3.71
C VAL A 78 -5.08 5.63 3.30
N ASP A 79 -5.91 6.63 3.63
CA ASP A 79 -5.59 8.02 3.34
C ASP A 79 -4.31 8.49 4.04
N ALA A 80 -4.16 8.17 5.33
CA ALA A 80 -2.96 8.48 6.11
C ALA A 80 -1.72 7.80 5.53
N GLY A 81 -1.82 6.51 5.17
CA GLY A 81 -0.72 5.76 4.56
C GLY A 81 -0.31 6.33 3.20
N LEU A 82 -1.27 6.71 2.35
CA LEU A 82 -0.98 7.34 1.06
C LEU A 82 -0.34 8.72 1.22
N ALA A 83 -0.78 9.50 2.22
CA ALA A 83 -0.18 10.80 2.54
C ALA A 83 1.28 10.63 2.98
N GLN A 84 1.54 9.70 3.91
CA GLN A 84 2.89 9.41 4.38
C GLN A 84 3.80 8.92 3.25
N LEU A 85 3.32 8.00 2.42
CA LEU A 85 4.09 7.45 1.30
C LEU A 85 4.54 8.55 0.32
N LEU A 86 3.68 9.54 0.09
CA LEU A 86 4.02 10.67 -0.78
C LEU A 86 5.08 11.59 -0.14
N GLU A 87 5.03 11.83 1.16
CA GLU A 87 6.08 12.59 1.88
C GLU A 87 7.43 11.86 1.85
N GLU A 88 7.42 10.55 2.07
CA GLU A 88 8.64 9.74 1.97
C GLU A 88 9.21 9.79 0.56
N ALA A 89 8.37 9.70 -0.47
CA ALA A 89 8.81 9.79 -1.86
C ALA A 89 9.37 11.19 -2.19
N ARG A 90 8.82 12.27 -1.62
CA ARG A 90 9.37 13.63 -1.73
C ARG A 90 10.76 13.74 -1.12
N ALA A 91 11.07 13.00 -0.07
CA ALA A 91 12.38 13.04 0.58
C ALA A 91 13.51 12.33 -0.20
N GLU A 92 13.17 11.54 -1.22
CA GLU A 92 14.10 10.72 -2.02
C GLU A 92 14.49 11.35 -3.37
N VAL A 93 13.91 12.51 -3.70
CA VAL A 93 14.10 13.23 -4.96
C VAL A 93 14.85 14.54 -4.73
#